data_AF-D0MZR2-F1
#
_entry.id   AF-D0MZR2-F1
#
_cell.length_a   1.000
_cell.length_b   1.000
_cell.length_c   1.000
_cell.angle_alpha   90.00
_cell.angle_beta   90.00
_cell.angle_gamma   90.00
#
_symmetry.space_group_name_H-M   'P 1'
#
loop_
_entity.id
_entity.type
_entity.pdbx_description
1 polymer ?
#
loop_
_entity_poly.entity_id
_entity_poly.type
_entity_poly.pdbx_seq_one_letter_code
_entity_poly.pdbx_strand_id
1 'polypeptide(L)'
;MVKTLSLLLLPALVVAQQQAINNDVLLTMPVAIDGSLKNLQLLKGESFEDAAMSFARSNGLTAATDDAQVRAVIDQLSGLLKDKMQEVEAAQQQQTQPDEALPSVHLSIPLTIDGYTGDLLKYETETPEAAVERFLYASGFSMDVMREVYPQLITLVNQKLEELQPPKQELFAFVLSLDGREITVRHFEGGVPMDEAVETLRGIGVNDGEFMDRVAPQIANQIVNEINNRQTELEQQSQQIKEPVTQQTLQRRELFSEPLTLNDQPAVMVHYDGSTARETAVRFLSENGITDDATIESMMPQLVGIVDNRMAVLLEQEAQALAQSTAQQQRQPLVTVPINLDEQRQADLDYFEGDDVEATVQRFLVAVGLGESEGFTNNVVQLSSLVRERIAAIPQQQDTAEAAQPTRPEPLFAIPVTISGNVYNLEYFKGQEPHNVANTFCLEKHEIVRAELGVEFDGDQLLACQNVLVQSILNTLDERQPGEQQSGESTAESPAQPEAPRQAEPAKSPQTEAETLVDPRGVLLFTLDIDMGDGTSIKLPVHRNENPQELASAFCTQHKLDKENIPALVDAMESQLKVL
;
A
#
# COMPACT_ATOMS: atom_id res chain seq x y z
N MET A 1 71.01 -23.94 48.42
CA MET A 1 70.28 -25.23 48.25
C MET A 1 69.55 -25.14 46.91
N VAL A 2 70.18 -25.56 45.81
CA VAL A 2 70.13 -26.91 45.18
C VAL A 2 68.74 -27.17 44.54
N LYS A 3 68.63 -26.94 43.20
CA LYS A 3 68.29 -27.91 42.09
C LYS A 3 66.83 -28.44 42.12
N THR A 4 66.03 -28.58 41.06
CA THR A 4 66.18 -29.01 39.63
C THR A 4 64.81 -28.79 38.96
N LEU A 5 64.66 -28.21 37.76
CA LEU A 5 64.69 -28.80 36.39
C LEU A 5 63.66 -29.94 36.07
N SER A 6 62.76 -29.61 35.14
CA SER A 6 62.39 -30.36 33.90
C SER A 6 61.20 -31.34 33.77
N LEU A 7 60.40 -31.00 32.75
CA LEU A 7 59.84 -31.78 31.62
C LEU A 7 58.47 -32.51 31.68
N LEU A 8 57.55 -31.98 30.84
CA LEU A 8 56.78 -32.62 29.75
C LEU A 8 55.93 -33.88 30.02
N LEU A 9 54.60 -33.79 29.77
CA LEU A 9 53.84 -34.42 28.66
C LEU A 9 52.35 -34.63 29.03
N LEU A 10 51.45 -34.21 28.13
CA LEU A 10 50.03 -34.59 28.04
C LEU A 10 49.87 -36.11 27.77
N PRO A 11 48.72 -36.69 28.16
CA PRO A 11 47.62 -36.96 27.22
C PRO A 11 46.27 -36.44 27.79
N ALA A 12 45.41 -35.76 27.03
CA ALA A 12 44.49 -36.23 25.98
C ALA A 12 43.34 -37.12 26.49
N LEU A 13 42.09 -36.62 26.29
CA LEU A 13 40.77 -37.28 26.35
C LEU A 13 40.35 -37.86 27.73
N VAL A 14 39.17 -37.61 28.29
CA VAL A 14 37.80 -37.63 27.71
C VAL A 14 36.93 -36.65 28.50
N VAL A 15 36.51 -35.54 27.90
CA VAL A 15 35.26 -34.89 28.30
C VAL A 15 34.19 -35.59 27.50
N ALA A 16 33.43 -36.45 28.19
CA ALA A 16 32.28 -37.08 27.60
C ALA A 16 31.29 -35.99 27.18
N GLN A 17 30.91 -36.08 25.92
CA GLN A 17 29.85 -35.36 25.24
C GLN A 17 28.63 -35.13 26.15
N GLN A 18 28.22 -33.87 26.28
CA GLN A 18 26.80 -33.53 26.30
C GLN A 18 26.51 -32.72 25.03
N GLN A 19 26.53 -33.45 23.92
CA GLN A 19 25.85 -33.09 22.68
C GLN A 19 24.43 -33.65 22.75
N ALA A 20 23.51 -32.88 22.16
CA ALA A 20 22.06 -33.06 22.04
C ALA A 20 21.29 -32.69 23.32
N ILE A 21 20.29 -31.81 23.27
CA ILE A 21 19.29 -31.64 22.22
C ILE A 21 18.94 -30.15 22.10
N ASN A 22 18.99 -29.58 20.88
CA ASN A 22 18.19 -28.40 20.54
C ASN A 22 16.72 -28.83 20.68
N ASN A 23 16.19 -28.79 21.90
CA ASN A 23 14.79 -29.08 22.11
C ASN A 23 14.02 -27.87 21.57
N ASP A 24 13.27 -28.13 20.51
CA ASP A 24 12.31 -27.22 19.87
C ASP A 24 11.31 -26.80 20.97
N VAL A 25 11.57 -25.65 21.62
CA VAL A 25 10.73 -25.14 22.71
C VAL A 25 9.41 -24.69 22.09
N LEU A 26 8.31 -25.37 22.44
CA LEU A 26 6.98 -25.06 21.92
C LEU A 26 6.37 -23.84 22.62
N LEU A 27 6.62 -23.71 23.93
CA LEU A 27 6.03 -22.65 24.74
C LEU A 27 6.98 -22.27 25.87
N THR A 28 7.14 -20.97 26.13
CA THR A 28 7.82 -20.44 27.31
C THR A 28 6.90 -19.45 28.01
N MET A 29 6.71 -19.61 29.31
CA MET A 29 5.96 -18.65 30.13
C MET A 29 6.69 -18.29 31.43
N PRO A 30 6.66 -17.02 31.86
CA PRO A 30 7.21 -16.63 33.15
C PRO A 30 6.27 -17.01 34.29
N VAL A 31 6.79 -17.66 35.32
CA VAL A 31 6.09 -18.03 36.55
C VAL A 31 6.86 -17.44 37.73
N ALA A 32 6.15 -16.76 38.65
CA ALA A 32 6.76 -16.21 39.85
C ALA A 32 6.91 -17.30 40.93
N ILE A 33 8.15 -17.56 41.35
CA ILE A 33 8.48 -18.42 42.50
C ILE A 33 9.24 -17.57 43.49
N ASP A 34 8.71 -17.42 44.71
CA ASP A 34 9.34 -16.67 45.81
C ASP A 34 9.79 -15.25 45.41
N GLY A 35 8.97 -14.57 44.60
CA GLY A 35 9.24 -13.21 44.10
C GLY A 35 10.23 -13.13 42.93
N SER A 36 10.77 -14.26 42.45
CA SER A 36 11.63 -14.33 41.27
C SER A 36 10.88 -14.92 40.08
N LEU A 37 10.96 -14.28 38.92
CA LEU A 37 10.40 -14.83 37.68
C LEU A 37 11.30 -15.94 37.13
N LYS A 38 10.71 -17.11 36.87
CA LYS A 38 11.36 -18.29 36.28
C LYS A 38 10.57 -18.77 35.08
N ASN A 39 11.28 -19.23 34.05
CA ASN A 39 10.65 -19.65 32.80
C ASN A 39 10.23 -21.11 32.87
N LEU A 40 8.93 -21.37 32.80
CA LEU A 40 8.37 -22.68 32.56
C LEU A 40 8.35 -22.92 31.05
N GLN A 41 9.01 -23.99 30.61
CA GLN A 41 9.18 -24.32 29.20
C GLN A 41 8.51 -25.65 28.91
N LEU A 42 7.82 -25.73 27.77
CA LEU A 42 7.29 -26.97 27.20
C LEU A 42 8.06 -27.29 25.94
N LEU A 43 8.62 -28.49 25.87
CA LEU A 43 9.39 -28.95 24.73
C LEU A 43 8.51 -29.76 23.76
N LYS A 44 8.92 -29.81 22.48
CA LYS A 44 8.21 -30.58 21.46
C LYS A 44 8.18 -32.08 21.78
N GLY A 45 6.98 -32.60 21.98
CA GLY A 45 6.73 -34.00 22.34
C GLY A 45 6.81 -34.28 23.85
N GLU A 46 7.07 -33.27 24.68
CA GLU A 46 6.98 -33.36 26.14
C GLU A 46 5.52 -33.22 26.59
N SER A 47 5.12 -33.98 27.62
CA SER A 47 3.78 -33.81 28.21
C SER A 47 3.76 -32.59 29.14
N PHE A 48 2.58 -31.99 29.33
CA PHE A 48 2.43 -30.84 30.25
C PHE A 48 2.83 -31.20 31.69
N GLU A 49 2.56 -32.44 32.11
CA GLU A 49 2.94 -32.96 33.43
C GLU A 49 4.45 -33.14 33.56
N ASP A 50 5.13 -33.63 32.53
CA ASP A 50 6.59 -33.81 32.52
C ASP A 50 7.32 -32.45 32.53
N ALA A 51 6.82 -31.48 31.76
CA ALA A 51 7.35 -30.12 31.75
C ALA A 51 7.20 -29.44 33.12
N ALA A 52 6.01 -29.54 33.72
CA ALA A 52 5.72 -29.04 35.06
C ALA A 52 6.59 -29.71 36.13
N MET A 53 6.78 -31.04 36.05
CA MET A 53 7.63 -31.79 36.97
C MET A 53 9.11 -31.42 36.83
N SER A 54 9.61 -31.26 35.60
CA SER A 54 10.98 -30.84 35.31
C SER A 54 11.26 -29.45 35.87
N PHE A 55 10.33 -28.51 35.69
CA PHE A 55 10.41 -27.17 36.24
C PHE A 55 10.31 -27.14 37.77
N ALA A 56 9.41 -27.92 38.37
CA ALA A 56 9.30 -28.04 39.82
C ALA A 56 10.59 -28.60 40.43
N ARG A 57 11.21 -29.60 39.78
CA ARG A 57 12.48 -30.19 40.23
C ARG A 57 13.64 -29.21 40.12
N SER A 58 13.75 -28.48 39.01
CA SER A 58 14.88 -27.56 38.76
C SER A 58 14.84 -26.31 39.65
N ASN A 59 13.66 -25.92 40.13
CA ASN A 59 13.47 -24.79 41.03
C ASN A 59 13.30 -25.20 42.51
N GLY A 60 13.52 -26.48 42.84
CA GLY A 60 13.48 -26.95 44.23
C GLY A 60 12.07 -27.03 44.85
N LEU A 61 11.01 -26.91 44.04
CA LEU A 61 9.62 -27.00 44.50
C LEU A 61 9.23 -28.42 44.94
N THR A 62 10.01 -29.42 44.55
CA THR A 62 9.84 -30.83 44.97
C THR A 62 10.53 -31.16 46.30
N ALA A 63 11.15 -30.18 46.97
CA ALA A 63 11.84 -30.40 48.25
C ALA A 63 10.90 -30.39 49.47
N ALA A 64 9.62 -30.06 49.29
CA ALA A 64 8.61 -30.16 50.33
C ALA A 64 8.42 -31.63 50.76
N THR A 65 8.28 -31.88 52.05
CA THR A 65 8.13 -33.24 52.63
C THR A 65 6.75 -33.86 52.38
N ASP A 66 5.84 -33.12 51.76
CA ASP A 66 4.45 -33.50 51.51
C ASP A 66 4.22 -33.77 50.02
N ASP A 67 4.13 -35.06 49.66
CA ASP A 67 3.86 -35.52 48.29
C ASP A 67 2.55 -34.96 47.73
N ALA A 68 1.56 -34.65 48.58
CA ALA A 68 0.28 -34.08 48.12
C ALA A 68 0.45 -32.64 47.65
N GLN A 69 1.29 -31.85 48.31
CA GLN A 69 1.59 -30.47 47.91
C GLN A 69 2.41 -30.44 46.62
N VAL A 70 3.40 -31.33 46.50
CA VAL A 70 4.20 -31.44 45.27
C VAL A 70 3.31 -31.79 44.08
N ARG A 71 2.36 -32.71 44.27
CA ARG A 71 1.41 -33.08 43.21
C ARG A 71 0.48 -31.93 42.84
N ALA A 72 -0.05 -31.20 43.82
CA ALA A 72 -0.90 -30.03 43.58
C ALA A 72 -0.18 -28.92 42.79
N VAL A 73 1.11 -28.69 43.07
CA VAL A 73 1.93 -27.72 42.32
C VAL A 73 2.16 -28.18 40.88
N ILE A 74 2.44 -29.47 40.66
CA ILE A 74 2.60 -30.03 39.31
C ILE A 74 1.29 -29.91 38.52
N ASP A 75 0.15 -30.21 39.14
CA ASP A 75 -1.18 -30.09 38.51
C ASP A 75 -1.51 -28.63 38.16
N GLN A 76 -1.12 -27.66 39.00
CA GLN A 76 -1.32 -26.24 38.73
C GLN A 76 -0.44 -25.76 37.55
N LEU A 77 0.84 -26.14 37.53
CA LEU A 77 1.76 -25.75 36.45
C LEU A 77 1.39 -26.39 35.11
N SER A 78 0.95 -27.65 35.11
CA SER A 78 0.48 -28.33 33.90
C SER A 78 -0.81 -27.71 33.37
N GLY A 79 -1.72 -27.29 34.26
CA GLY A 79 -2.91 -26.50 33.91
C GLY A 79 -2.56 -25.19 33.21
N LEU A 80 -1.62 -24.41 33.76
CA LEU A 80 -1.16 -23.14 33.16
C LEU A 80 -0.57 -23.34 31.76
N LEU A 81 0.22 -24.39 31.55
CA LEU A 81 0.76 -24.71 30.22
C LEU A 81 -0.33 -25.08 29.23
N LYS A 82 -1.35 -25.83 29.67
CA LYS A 82 -2.49 -26.23 28.83
C LYS A 82 -3.31 -25.01 28.40
N ASP A 83 -3.64 -24.13 29.34
CA ASP A 83 -4.41 -22.90 29.07
C ASP A 83 -3.66 -21.99 28.09
N LYS A 84 -2.35 -21.84 28.28
CA LYS A 84 -1.52 -20.99 27.42
C LYS A 84 -1.26 -21.60 26.05
N MET A 85 -1.13 -22.93 25.94
CA MET A 85 -1.07 -23.60 24.64
C MET A 85 -2.35 -23.38 23.85
N GLN A 86 -3.51 -23.49 24.51
CA GLN A 86 -4.80 -23.24 23.88
C GLN A 86 -4.97 -21.77 23.46
N GLU A 87 -4.44 -20.82 24.24
CA GLU A 87 -4.38 -19.40 23.87
C GLU A 87 -3.48 -19.16 22.65
N VAL A 88 -2.32 -19.81 22.59
CA VAL A 88 -1.39 -19.72 21.45
C VAL A 88 -1.97 -20.38 20.20
N GLU A 89 -2.63 -21.53 20.33
CA GLU A 89 -3.34 -22.17 19.21
C GLU A 89 -4.49 -21.30 18.70
N ALA A 90 -5.24 -20.66 19.60
CA ALA A 90 -6.29 -19.72 19.21
C ALA A 90 -5.73 -18.46 18.52
N ALA A 91 -4.60 -17.92 19.01
CA ALA A 91 -3.92 -16.80 18.39
C ALA A 91 -3.29 -17.16 17.02
N GLN A 92 -2.75 -18.37 16.88
CA GLN A 92 -2.22 -18.86 15.60
C GLN A 92 -3.32 -19.10 14.58
N GLN A 93 -4.52 -19.56 14.99
CA GLN A 93 -5.68 -19.66 14.11
C GLN A 93 -6.19 -18.29 13.63
N GLN A 94 -5.96 -17.22 14.41
CA GLN A 94 -6.24 -15.85 13.98
C GLN A 94 -5.14 -15.26 13.08
N GLN A 95 -3.91 -15.76 13.16
CA GLN A 95 -2.76 -15.32 12.35
C GLN A 95 -2.49 -16.16 11.09
N THR A 96 -3.24 -17.24 10.82
CA THR A 96 -3.11 -18.04 9.58
C THR A 96 -4.02 -17.60 8.44
N GLN A 97 -4.67 -16.43 8.53
CA GLN A 97 -5.09 -15.77 7.30
C GLN A 97 -3.83 -15.17 6.66
N PRO A 98 -3.43 -15.60 5.45
CA PRO A 98 -2.44 -14.87 4.71
C PRO A 98 -2.96 -13.44 4.55
N ASP A 99 -2.06 -12.48 4.67
CA ASP A 99 -2.27 -11.08 4.31
C ASP A 99 -2.47 -11.01 2.78
N GLU A 100 -3.58 -11.57 2.29
CA GLU A 100 -4.07 -11.29 0.95
C GLU A 100 -4.49 -9.83 0.98
N ALA A 101 -3.68 -9.00 0.33
CA ALA A 101 -4.05 -7.64 -0.04
C ALA A 101 -5.53 -7.63 -0.40
N LEU A 102 -6.32 -6.81 0.32
CA LEU A 102 -7.75 -6.71 0.10
C LEU A 102 -8.00 -6.63 -1.41
N PRO A 103 -8.79 -7.55 -1.98
CA PRO A 103 -8.89 -7.65 -3.42
C PRO A 103 -9.46 -6.32 -3.94
N SER A 104 -8.76 -5.76 -4.93
CA SER A 104 -9.14 -4.51 -5.60
C SER A 104 -10.55 -4.62 -6.15
N VAL A 105 -11.41 -3.65 -5.82
CA VAL A 105 -12.76 -3.57 -6.36
C VAL A 105 -12.67 -3.13 -7.81
N HIS A 106 -13.11 -3.99 -8.72
CA HIS A 106 -13.12 -3.72 -10.16
C HIS A 106 -14.42 -3.00 -10.58
N LEU A 107 -15.54 -3.33 -9.93
CA LEU A 107 -16.86 -2.76 -10.23
C LEU A 107 -17.72 -2.70 -8.96
N SER A 108 -18.48 -1.62 -8.81
CA SER A 108 -19.49 -1.44 -7.75
C SER A 108 -20.81 -0.99 -8.37
N ILE A 109 -21.88 -1.73 -8.11
CA ILE A 109 -23.23 -1.41 -8.58
C ILE A 109 -24.16 -1.27 -7.37
N PRO A 110 -24.68 -0.06 -7.06
CA PRO A 110 -25.68 0.09 -6.02
C PRO A 110 -27.01 -0.51 -6.49
N LEU A 111 -27.56 -1.43 -5.71
CA LEU A 111 -28.80 -2.14 -6.02
C LEU A 111 -29.83 -1.98 -4.91
N THR A 112 -31.10 -1.91 -5.33
CA THR A 112 -32.25 -1.98 -4.43
C THR A 112 -33.22 -3.06 -4.92
N ILE A 113 -33.37 -4.13 -4.14
CA ILE A 113 -34.22 -5.28 -4.48
C ILE A 113 -35.08 -5.60 -3.25
N ASP A 114 -36.41 -5.57 -3.41
CA ASP A 114 -37.38 -5.88 -2.34
C ASP A 114 -37.11 -5.18 -0.99
N GLY A 115 -36.67 -3.92 -1.05
CA GLY A 115 -36.38 -3.08 0.13
C GLY A 115 -35.01 -3.33 0.77
N TYR A 116 -34.24 -4.32 0.31
CA TYR A 116 -32.82 -4.42 0.60
C TYR A 116 -32.06 -3.43 -0.29
N THR A 117 -31.15 -2.66 0.30
CA THR A 117 -30.24 -1.76 -0.42
C THR A 117 -28.81 -2.17 -0.09
N GLY A 118 -28.00 -2.41 -1.12
CA GLY A 118 -26.59 -2.78 -0.95
C GLY A 118 -25.84 -2.73 -2.27
N ASP A 119 -24.51 -2.74 -2.17
CA ASP A 119 -23.63 -2.69 -3.35
C ASP A 119 -23.23 -4.08 -3.79
N LEU A 120 -23.45 -4.37 -5.08
CA LEU A 120 -22.87 -5.51 -5.74
C LEU A 120 -21.45 -5.13 -6.16
N LEU A 121 -20.49 -5.57 -5.36
CA LEU A 121 -19.08 -5.41 -5.63
C LEU A 121 -18.57 -6.61 -6.45
N LYS A 122 -17.77 -6.37 -7.48
CA LYS A 122 -16.98 -7.39 -8.18
C LYS A 122 -15.51 -7.06 -8.01
N TYR A 123 -14.75 -8.00 -7.47
CA TYR A 123 -13.31 -7.85 -7.30
C TYR A 123 -12.53 -8.26 -8.55
N GLU A 124 -11.31 -7.77 -8.73
CA GLU A 124 -10.49 -8.08 -9.93
C GLU A 124 -10.35 -9.57 -10.21
N THR A 125 -10.10 -10.37 -9.17
CA THR A 125 -9.86 -11.82 -9.25
C THR A 125 -11.13 -12.67 -9.27
N GLU A 126 -12.30 -12.07 -9.05
CA GLU A 126 -13.59 -12.77 -8.93
C GLU A 126 -14.33 -12.80 -10.28
N THR A 127 -15.08 -13.88 -10.57
CA THR A 127 -15.97 -13.93 -11.75
C THR A 127 -17.26 -13.16 -11.49
N PRO A 128 -17.97 -12.68 -12.55
CA PRO A 128 -19.29 -12.06 -12.41
C PRO A 128 -20.27 -12.93 -11.61
N GLU A 129 -20.25 -14.25 -11.86
CA GLU A 129 -21.06 -15.24 -11.15
C GLU A 129 -20.79 -15.24 -9.66
N ALA A 130 -19.53 -15.35 -9.25
CA ALA A 130 -19.16 -15.39 -7.84
C ALA A 130 -19.53 -14.09 -7.11
N ALA A 131 -19.34 -12.93 -7.77
CA ALA A 131 -19.73 -11.63 -7.21
C ALA A 131 -21.24 -11.53 -6.95
N VAL A 132 -22.06 -11.99 -7.91
CA VAL A 132 -23.52 -12.02 -7.79
C VAL A 132 -23.97 -13.02 -6.73
N GLU A 133 -23.39 -14.21 -6.67
CA GLU A 133 -23.70 -15.20 -5.64
C GLU A 133 -23.41 -14.65 -4.25
N ARG A 134 -22.21 -14.08 -4.04
CA ARG A 134 -21.82 -13.46 -2.77
C ARG A 134 -22.77 -12.36 -2.35
N PHE A 135 -23.14 -11.48 -3.28
CA PHE A 135 -24.12 -10.42 -3.03
C PHE A 135 -25.48 -10.99 -2.61
N LEU A 136 -26.03 -11.97 -3.35
CA LEU A 136 -27.34 -12.56 -3.06
C LEU A 136 -27.35 -13.31 -1.72
N TYR A 137 -26.28 -14.04 -1.40
CA TYR A 137 -26.14 -14.73 -0.10
C TYR A 137 -26.02 -13.74 1.06
N ALA A 138 -25.27 -12.64 0.89
CA ALA A 138 -25.14 -11.60 1.91
C ALA A 138 -26.44 -10.81 2.13
N SER A 139 -27.28 -10.71 1.09
CA SER A 139 -28.55 -9.98 1.14
C SER A 139 -29.64 -10.70 1.95
N GLY A 140 -29.48 -12.01 2.20
CA GLY A 140 -30.46 -12.81 2.95
C GLY A 140 -31.78 -13.05 2.21
N PHE A 141 -31.79 -12.94 0.88
CA PHE A 141 -32.97 -13.19 0.05
C PHE A 141 -33.43 -14.66 0.13
N SER A 142 -34.72 -14.89 -0.14
CA SER A 142 -35.24 -16.26 -0.26
C SER A 142 -34.71 -16.92 -1.54
N MET A 143 -34.67 -18.25 -1.56
CA MET A 143 -34.22 -19.03 -2.73
C MET A 143 -35.02 -18.73 -4.00
N ASP A 144 -36.31 -18.43 -3.86
CA ASP A 144 -37.18 -18.11 -5.01
C ASP A 144 -36.80 -16.77 -5.64
N VAL A 145 -36.56 -15.74 -4.82
CA VAL A 145 -36.09 -14.41 -5.26
C VAL A 145 -34.70 -14.50 -5.86
N MET A 146 -33.78 -15.22 -5.21
CA MET A 146 -32.42 -15.41 -5.75
C MET A 146 -32.48 -16.07 -7.14
N ARG A 147 -33.34 -17.07 -7.35
CA ARG A 147 -33.47 -17.75 -8.65
C ARG A 147 -34.01 -16.84 -9.76
N GLU A 148 -34.90 -15.92 -9.41
CA GLU A 148 -35.48 -14.95 -10.35
C GLU A 148 -34.51 -13.82 -10.71
N VAL A 149 -33.77 -13.33 -9.71
CA VAL A 149 -32.92 -12.13 -9.83
C VAL A 149 -31.52 -12.47 -10.34
N TYR A 150 -30.99 -13.66 -10.04
CA TYR A 150 -29.65 -14.10 -10.46
C TYR A 150 -29.32 -13.83 -11.94
N PRO A 151 -30.10 -14.31 -12.93
CA PRO A 151 -29.74 -14.10 -14.34
C PRO A 151 -29.77 -12.62 -14.76
N GLN A 152 -30.61 -11.81 -14.11
CA GLN A 152 -30.71 -10.38 -14.38
C GLN A 152 -29.47 -9.65 -13.86
N LEU A 153 -28.99 -10.00 -12.67
CA LEU A 153 -27.78 -9.42 -12.09
C LEU A 153 -26.52 -9.81 -12.87
N ILE A 154 -26.42 -11.05 -13.34
CA ILE A 154 -25.31 -11.47 -14.21
C ILE A 154 -25.26 -10.64 -15.48
N THR A 155 -26.42 -10.44 -16.12
CA THR A 155 -26.52 -9.61 -17.34
C THR A 155 -26.10 -8.17 -17.05
N LEU A 156 -26.55 -7.61 -15.93
CA LEU A 156 -26.21 -6.25 -15.50
C LEU A 156 -24.71 -6.09 -15.22
N VAL A 157 -24.10 -7.03 -14.51
CA VAL A 157 -22.66 -7.00 -14.21
C VAL A 157 -21.84 -7.08 -15.48
N ASN A 158 -22.17 -8.00 -16.40
CA ASN A 158 -21.47 -8.12 -17.67
C ASN A 158 -21.61 -6.86 -18.52
N GLN A 159 -22.81 -6.29 -18.61
CA GLN A 159 -23.03 -5.02 -19.31
C GLN A 159 -22.18 -3.89 -18.71
N LYS A 160 -22.13 -3.78 -17.38
CA LYS A 160 -21.33 -2.75 -16.71
C LYS A 160 -19.83 -2.97 -16.87
N LEU A 161 -19.37 -4.21 -16.93
CA LEU A 161 -17.98 -4.52 -17.26
C LEU A 161 -17.63 -4.13 -18.69
N GLU A 162 -18.52 -4.35 -19.65
CA GLU A 162 -18.33 -3.89 -21.04
C GLU A 162 -18.28 -2.35 -21.14
N GLU A 163 -19.13 -1.64 -20.39
CA GLU A 163 -19.13 -0.16 -20.34
C GLU A 163 -17.84 0.42 -19.72
N LEU A 164 -17.17 -0.32 -18.84
CA LEU A 164 -15.92 0.09 -18.20
C LEU A 164 -14.67 -0.23 -19.03
N GLN A 165 -14.78 -1.04 -20.09
CA GLN A 165 -13.65 -1.22 -20.98
C GLN A 165 -13.32 0.11 -21.69
N PRO A 166 -12.03 0.49 -21.79
CA PRO A 166 -11.66 1.67 -22.54
C PRO A 166 -12.21 1.57 -23.97
N PRO A 167 -12.69 2.67 -24.57
CA PRO A 167 -13.24 2.63 -25.92
C PRO A 167 -12.17 2.10 -26.86
N LYS A 168 -12.40 0.90 -27.40
CA LYS A 168 -11.45 0.27 -28.31
C LYS A 168 -11.29 1.19 -29.53
N GLN A 169 -10.05 1.54 -29.87
CA GLN A 169 -9.80 2.42 -31.01
C GLN A 169 -10.16 1.69 -32.31
N GLU A 170 -11.07 2.27 -33.11
CA GLU A 170 -11.41 1.74 -34.43
C GLU A 170 -10.19 1.91 -35.35
N LEU A 171 -9.65 0.79 -35.85
CA LEU A 171 -8.52 0.81 -36.77
C LEU A 171 -8.98 1.05 -38.20
N PHE A 172 -10.04 0.35 -38.62
CA PHE A 172 -10.69 0.58 -39.90
C PHE A 172 -12.11 0.01 -39.93
N ALA A 173 -12.89 0.46 -40.91
CA ALA A 173 -14.17 -0.09 -41.25
C ALA A 173 -14.30 -0.29 -42.76
N PHE A 174 -15.04 -1.31 -43.18
CA PHE A 174 -15.35 -1.56 -44.58
C PHE A 174 -16.79 -2.03 -44.75
N VAL A 175 -17.32 -1.89 -45.96
CA VAL A 175 -18.69 -2.27 -46.29
C VAL A 175 -18.68 -3.62 -47.01
N LEU A 176 -19.48 -4.56 -46.52
CA LEU A 176 -19.70 -5.86 -47.14
C LEU A 176 -21.17 -5.98 -47.58
N SER A 177 -21.44 -6.64 -48.70
CA SER A 177 -22.80 -6.91 -49.15
C SER A 177 -23.20 -8.32 -48.71
N LEU A 178 -24.16 -8.41 -47.78
CA LEU A 178 -24.73 -9.66 -47.31
C LEU A 178 -26.21 -9.70 -47.70
N ASP A 179 -26.59 -10.67 -48.56
CA ASP A 179 -27.95 -10.82 -49.07
C ASP A 179 -28.55 -9.53 -49.68
N GLY A 180 -27.71 -8.74 -50.36
CA GLY A 180 -28.10 -7.48 -51.00
C GLY A 180 -28.28 -6.30 -50.05
N ARG A 181 -27.92 -6.48 -48.77
CA ARG A 181 -27.82 -5.39 -47.78
C ARG A 181 -26.36 -5.04 -47.56
N GLU A 182 -26.06 -3.75 -47.54
CA GLU A 182 -24.75 -3.25 -47.14
C GLU A 182 -24.63 -3.26 -45.62
N ILE A 183 -23.59 -3.92 -45.12
CA ILE A 183 -23.27 -4.01 -43.70
C ILE A 183 -21.89 -3.41 -43.48
N THR A 184 -21.73 -2.60 -42.44
CA THR A 184 -20.43 -2.02 -42.06
C THR A 184 -19.77 -2.93 -41.04
N VAL A 185 -18.65 -3.54 -41.44
CA VAL A 185 -17.79 -4.33 -40.57
C VAL A 185 -16.71 -3.41 -40.02
N ARG A 186 -16.49 -3.44 -38.71
CA ARG A 186 -15.50 -2.61 -38.01
C ARG A 186 -14.47 -3.50 -37.34
N HIS A 187 -13.21 -3.07 -37.37
CA HIS A 187 -12.12 -3.73 -36.67
C HIS A 187 -11.50 -2.76 -35.67
N PHE A 188 -11.27 -3.24 -34.46
CA PHE A 188 -10.75 -2.45 -33.34
C PHE A 188 -9.37 -2.95 -32.91
N GLU A 189 -8.61 -2.08 -32.26
CA GLU A 189 -7.32 -2.42 -31.68
C GLU A 189 -7.44 -3.56 -30.67
N GLY A 190 -6.64 -4.63 -30.85
CA GLY A 190 -6.69 -5.84 -30.03
C GLY A 190 -7.96 -6.68 -30.22
N GLY A 191 -8.82 -6.33 -31.19
CA GLY A 191 -10.04 -7.06 -31.49
C GLY A 191 -9.77 -8.43 -32.10
N VAL A 192 -10.59 -9.41 -31.72
CA VAL A 192 -10.56 -10.76 -32.32
C VAL A 192 -11.51 -10.75 -33.52
N PRO A 193 -11.05 -11.01 -34.76
CA PRO A 193 -11.87 -10.92 -35.97
C PRO A 193 -13.16 -11.75 -35.95
N MET A 194 -13.14 -12.88 -35.23
CA MET A 194 -14.32 -13.74 -35.10
C MET A 194 -15.40 -13.11 -34.22
N ASP A 195 -15.01 -12.49 -33.11
CA ASP A 195 -15.96 -11.86 -32.19
C ASP A 195 -16.59 -10.63 -32.83
N GLU A 196 -15.79 -9.81 -33.50
CA GLU A 196 -16.25 -8.63 -34.26
C GLU A 196 -17.19 -9.00 -35.40
N ALA A 197 -16.95 -10.15 -36.06
CA ALA A 197 -17.84 -10.67 -37.09
C ALA A 197 -19.20 -11.07 -36.52
N VAL A 198 -19.22 -11.76 -35.37
CA VAL A 198 -20.46 -12.12 -34.66
C VAL A 198 -21.19 -10.87 -34.18
N GLU A 199 -20.46 -9.90 -33.63
CA GLU A 199 -21.02 -8.64 -33.14
C GLU A 199 -21.62 -7.82 -34.29
N THR A 200 -20.96 -7.75 -35.44
CA THR A 200 -21.48 -7.11 -36.65
C THR A 200 -22.80 -7.76 -37.10
N LEU A 201 -22.87 -9.10 -37.10
CA LEU A 201 -24.10 -9.83 -37.43
C LEU A 201 -25.22 -9.57 -36.41
N ARG A 202 -24.90 -9.53 -35.12
CA ARG A 202 -25.85 -9.16 -34.07
C ARG A 202 -26.38 -7.74 -34.25
N GLY A 203 -25.49 -6.79 -34.58
CA GLY A 203 -25.83 -5.37 -34.79
C GLY A 203 -26.81 -5.13 -35.94
N ILE A 204 -26.82 -5.99 -36.96
CA ILE A 204 -27.79 -5.94 -38.08
C ILE A 204 -29.06 -6.77 -37.82
N GLY A 205 -29.21 -7.32 -36.61
CA GLY A 205 -30.39 -8.08 -36.18
C GLY A 205 -30.41 -9.55 -36.62
N VAL A 206 -29.27 -10.11 -37.04
CA VAL A 206 -29.13 -11.55 -37.25
C VAL A 206 -28.91 -12.19 -35.89
N ASN A 207 -29.75 -13.15 -35.49
CA ASN A 207 -29.63 -13.89 -34.24
C ASN A 207 -29.73 -15.42 -34.45
N ASP A 208 -29.79 -15.86 -35.72
CA ASP A 208 -29.87 -17.29 -36.07
C ASP A 208 -28.48 -17.92 -36.01
N GLY A 209 -28.29 -18.83 -35.04
CA GLY A 209 -27.02 -19.50 -34.78
C GLY A 209 -26.47 -20.25 -36.00
N GLU A 210 -27.31 -20.99 -36.73
CA GLU A 210 -26.84 -21.75 -37.90
C GLU A 210 -26.39 -20.83 -39.06
N PHE A 211 -26.97 -19.63 -39.14
CA PHE A 211 -26.55 -18.63 -40.10
C PHE A 211 -25.26 -17.94 -39.65
N MET A 212 -25.16 -17.58 -38.37
CA MET A 212 -23.95 -16.99 -37.78
C MET A 212 -22.74 -17.92 -37.92
N ASP A 213 -22.88 -19.21 -37.63
CA ASP A 213 -21.80 -20.20 -37.72
C ASP A 213 -21.24 -20.33 -39.15
N ARG A 214 -22.06 -20.04 -40.17
CA ARG A 214 -21.66 -20.08 -41.57
C ARG A 214 -21.05 -18.76 -42.05
N VAL A 215 -21.61 -17.63 -41.62
CA VAL A 215 -21.28 -16.30 -42.16
C VAL A 215 -20.19 -15.59 -41.34
N ALA A 216 -20.16 -15.75 -40.02
CA ALA A 216 -19.17 -15.11 -39.17
C ALA A 216 -17.72 -15.47 -39.57
N PRO A 217 -17.37 -16.73 -39.88
CA PRO A 217 -16.02 -17.06 -40.37
C PRO A 217 -15.67 -16.37 -41.69
N GLN A 218 -16.65 -16.11 -42.56
CA GLN A 218 -16.41 -15.42 -43.83
C GLN A 218 -16.09 -13.94 -43.60
N ILE A 219 -16.85 -13.28 -42.72
CA ILE A 219 -16.60 -11.89 -42.33
C ILE A 219 -15.24 -11.78 -41.61
N ALA A 220 -14.95 -12.69 -40.67
CA ALA A 220 -13.67 -12.73 -39.96
C ALA A 220 -12.47 -12.87 -40.92
N ASN A 221 -12.56 -13.75 -41.92
CA ASN A 221 -11.53 -13.87 -42.95
C ASN A 221 -11.37 -12.58 -43.77
N GLN A 222 -12.46 -11.83 -44.02
CA GLN A 222 -12.35 -10.55 -44.70
C GLN A 222 -11.68 -9.48 -43.83
N ILE A 223 -11.96 -9.45 -42.52
CA ILE A 223 -11.23 -8.59 -41.58
C ILE A 223 -9.73 -8.91 -41.64
N VAL A 224 -9.34 -10.19 -41.58
CA VAL A 224 -7.93 -10.62 -41.67
C VAL A 224 -7.29 -10.22 -43.01
N ASN A 225 -8.01 -10.38 -44.13
CA ASN A 225 -7.50 -9.94 -45.43
C ASN A 225 -7.29 -8.43 -45.49
N GLU A 226 -8.22 -7.66 -44.93
CA GLU A 226 -8.12 -6.20 -44.90
C GLU A 226 -6.97 -5.72 -43.99
N ILE A 227 -6.71 -6.40 -42.86
CA ILE A 227 -5.52 -6.18 -42.02
C ILE A 227 -4.24 -6.35 -42.87
N ASN A 228 -4.12 -7.49 -43.57
CA ASN A 228 -2.94 -7.79 -44.39
C ASN A 228 -2.77 -6.81 -45.57
N ASN A 229 -3.86 -6.45 -46.23
CA ASN A 229 -3.85 -5.50 -47.35
C ASN A 229 -3.39 -4.11 -46.89
N ARG A 230 -3.89 -3.62 -45.76
CA ARG A 230 -3.50 -2.31 -45.22
C ARG A 230 -2.07 -2.28 -44.72
N GLN A 231 -1.58 -3.37 -44.13
CA GLN A 231 -0.16 -3.54 -43.83
C GLN A 231 0.68 -3.42 -45.11
N THR A 232 0.25 -4.08 -46.18
CA THR A 232 0.93 -4.04 -47.49
C THR A 232 0.87 -2.65 -48.14
N GLU A 233 -0.25 -1.92 -48.00
CA GLU A 233 -0.40 -0.55 -48.54
C GLU A 233 0.47 0.48 -47.80
N LEU A 234 0.65 0.33 -46.48
CA LEU A 234 1.59 1.13 -45.69
C LEU A 234 3.05 0.86 -46.13
N GLU A 235 3.38 -0.38 -46.49
CA GLU A 235 4.69 -0.74 -47.04
C GLU A 235 4.90 -0.20 -48.47
N GLN A 236 3.83 -0.10 -49.28
CA GLN A 236 3.91 0.35 -50.68
C GLN A 236 3.83 1.88 -50.84
N GLN A 237 3.09 2.61 -50.00
CA GLN A 237 3.14 4.08 -49.97
C GLN A 237 4.52 4.61 -49.58
N SER A 238 5.33 3.79 -48.93
CA SER A 238 6.74 4.08 -48.62
C SER A 238 7.69 3.96 -49.83
N GLN A 239 7.22 3.51 -51.00
CA GLN A 239 8.07 3.20 -52.17
C GLN A 239 7.88 4.11 -53.40
N GLN A 240 7.05 5.17 -53.33
CA GLN A 240 6.67 5.98 -54.52
C GLN A 240 7.17 7.44 -54.57
N ILE A 241 8.35 7.73 -54.03
CA ILE A 241 9.09 8.97 -54.39
C ILE A 241 10.46 8.60 -54.96
N LYS A 242 10.61 8.70 -56.29
CA LYS A 242 11.86 8.55 -57.04
C LYS A 242 12.47 9.93 -57.33
N GLU A 243 13.63 10.22 -56.74
CA GLU A 243 14.83 10.78 -57.40
C GLU A 243 16.02 10.72 -56.42
N PRO A 244 17.29 10.72 -56.91
CA PRO A 244 18.34 9.89 -56.33
C PRO A 244 19.27 10.63 -55.36
N VAL A 245 19.97 9.83 -54.55
CA VAL A 245 21.14 10.18 -53.72
C VAL A 245 20.83 10.86 -52.38
N THR A 246 20.32 10.09 -51.41
CA THR A 246 21.02 9.63 -50.19
C THR A 246 20.10 8.67 -49.45
N GLN A 247 20.58 7.46 -49.16
CA GLN A 247 19.85 6.44 -48.41
C GLN A 247 19.62 6.94 -46.97
N GLN A 248 18.46 7.55 -46.73
CA GLN A 248 17.82 7.55 -45.43
C GLN A 248 16.83 6.40 -45.42
N THR A 249 17.32 5.27 -44.93
CA THR A 249 16.52 4.20 -44.35
C THR A 249 15.42 4.80 -43.47
N LEU A 250 14.20 4.25 -43.56
CA LEU A 250 13.29 4.21 -42.41
C LEU A 250 14.17 4.00 -41.19
N GLN A 251 14.28 5.00 -40.32
CA GLN A 251 15.14 4.94 -39.15
C GLN A 251 14.52 3.94 -38.17
N ARG A 252 14.56 2.64 -38.51
CA ARG A 252 14.51 1.60 -37.52
C ARG A 252 15.66 1.93 -36.60
N ARG A 253 15.32 2.19 -35.35
CA ARG A 253 16.29 2.59 -34.34
C ARG A 253 17.31 1.47 -34.22
N GLU A 254 18.58 1.79 -34.44
CA GLU A 254 19.65 0.85 -34.16
C GLU A 254 19.65 0.58 -32.65
N LEU A 255 19.52 -0.70 -32.29
CA LEU A 255 19.65 -1.13 -30.89
C LEU A 255 21.11 -1.34 -30.56
N PHE A 256 21.86 -2.02 -31.44
CA PHE A 256 23.30 -2.20 -31.32
C PHE A 256 23.95 -2.64 -32.63
N SER A 257 25.27 -2.45 -32.70
CA SER A 257 26.15 -2.99 -33.73
C SER A 257 27.20 -3.92 -33.11
N GLU A 258 27.45 -5.06 -33.74
CA GLU A 258 28.50 -6.00 -33.34
C GLU A 258 29.55 -6.14 -34.46
N PRO A 259 30.84 -5.84 -34.19
CA PRO A 259 31.91 -6.05 -35.16
C PRO A 259 32.26 -7.54 -35.28
N LEU A 260 32.25 -8.07 -36.49
CA LEU A 260 32.53 -9.46 -36.83
C LEU A 260 33.61 -9.55 -37.92
N THR A 261 34.18 -10.74 -38.08
CA THR A 261 35.10 -11.05 -39.18
C THR A 261 34.47 -12.12 -40.06
N LEU A 262 34.17 -11.77 -41.32
CA LEU A 262 33.68 -12.69 -42.34
C LEU A 262 34.77 -12.88 -43.40
N ASN A 263 35.27 -14.09 -43.58
CA ASN A 263 36.30 -14.40 -44.59
C ASN A 263 37.53 -13.48 -44.52
N ASP A 264 38.06 -13.26 -43.30
CA ASP A 264 39.17 -12.36 -43.01
C ASP A 264 38.91 -10.86 -43.33
N GLN A 265 37.66 -10.49 -43.61
CA GLN A 265 37.24 -9.10 -43.78
C GLN A 265 36.43 -8.63 -42.56
N PRO A 266 36.71 -7.43 -42.02
CA PRO A 266 35.91 -6.85 -40.96
C PRO A 266 34.54 -6.46 -41.52
N ALA A 267 33.49 -6.90 -40.85
CA ALA A 267 32.10 -6.58 -41.17
C ALA A 267 31.36 -6.18 -39.88
N VAL A 268 30.35 -5.32 -39.97
CA VAL A 268 29.57 -4.90 -38.80
C VAL A 268 28.15 -5.39 -38.96
N MET A 269 27.66 -6.13 -37.96
CA MET A 269 26.29 -6.59 -37.93
C MET A 269 25.46 -5.63 -37.11
N VAL A 270 24.47 -4.99 -37.74
CA VAL A 270 23.59 -4.00 -37.09
C VAL A 270 22.23 -4.62 -36.81
N HIS A 271 21.81 -4.59 -35.55
CA HIS A 271 20.48 -5.02 -35.11
C HIS A 271 19.58 -3.80 -34.90
N TYR A 272 18.37 -3.86 -35.44
CA TYR A 272 17.40 -2.78 -35.33
C TYR A 272 16.19 -3.21 -34.53
N ASP A 273 15.55 -2.22 -33.93
CA ASP A 273 14.29 -2.40 -33.21
C ASP A 273 13.22 -3.04 -34.09
N GLY A 274 12.49 -3.99 -33.50
CA GLY A 274 11.46 -4.81 -34.17
C GLY A 274 11.96 -5.88 -35.13
N SER A 275 13.28 -6.05 -35.35
CA SER A 275 13.82 -7.16 -36.16
C SER A 275 14.06 -8.40 -35.31
N THR A 276 13.83 -9.59 -35.88
CA THR A 276 14.25 -10.83 -35.22
C THR A 276 15.77 -11.06 -35.37
N ALA A 277 16.35 -11.88 -34.49
CA ALA A 277 17.76 -12.28 -34.60
C ALA A 277 18.07 -12.97 -35.94
N ARG A 278 17.13 -13.80 -36.42
CA ARG A 278 17.23 -14.46 -37.71
C ARG A 278 17.19 -13.48 -38.88
N GLU A 279 16.28 -12.51 -38.87
CA GLU A 279 16.24 -11.45 -39.90
C GLU A 279 17.52 -10.64 -39.94
N THR A 280 18.08 -10.33 -38.77
CA THR A 280 19.33 -9.58 -38.64
C THR A 280 20.49 -10.36 -39.25
N ALA A 281 20.60 -11.65 -38.93
CA ALA A 281 21.63 -12.53 -39.48
C ALA A 281 21.48 -12.72 -41.00
N VAL A 282 20.26 -12.93 -41.51
CA VAL A 282 20.00 -13.04 -42.96
C VAL A 282 20.38 -11.74 -43.68
N ARG A 283 19.98 -10.58 -43.14
CA ARG A 283 20.35 -9.27 -43.70
C ARG A 283 21.85 -9.10 -43.74
N PHE A 284 22.54 -9.35 -42.63
CA PHE A 284 23.99 -9.22 -42.53
C PHE A 284 24.72 -10.11 -43.53
N LEU A 285 24.30 -11.37 -43.70
CA LEU A 285 24.87 -12.27 -44.71
C LEU A 285 24.62 -11.75 -46.14
N SER A 286 23.41 -11.28 -46.42
CA SER A 286 23.07 -10.73 -47.74
C SER A 286 23.85 -9.46 -48.09
N GLU A 287 24.07 -8.57 -47.12
CA GLU A 287 24.84 -7.32 -47.28
C GLU A 287 26.33 -7.59 -47.53
N ASN A 288 26.84 -8.71 -47.01
CA ASN A 288 28.21 -9.17 -47.26
C ASN A 288 28.34 -10.11 -48.47
N GLY A 289 27.29 -10.21 -49.31
CA GLY A 289 27.30 -10.98 -50.54
C GLY A 289 27.29 -12.50 -50.35
N ILE A 290 26.93 -12.99 -49.16
CA ILE A 290 26.78 -14.41 -48.86
C ILE A 290 25.33 -14.82 -49.16
N THR A 291 25.12 -15.37 -50.36
CA THR A 291 23.81 -15.82 -50.84
C THR A 291 23.73 -17.33 -51.05
N ASP A 292 24.79 -18.07 -50.70
CA ASP A 292 24.85 -19.53 -50.85
C ASP A 292 24.12 -20.23 -49.69
N ASP A 293 23.08 -21.01 -50.00
CA ASP A 293 22.20 -21.63 -49.01
C ASP A 293 22.96 -22.52 -48.02
N ALA A 294 23.97 -23.28 -48.49
CA ALA A 294 24.76 -24.16 -47.62
C ALA A 294 25.62 -23.35 -46.62
N THR A 295 26.21 -22.26 -47.09
CA THR A 295 26.98 -21.34 -46.24
C THR A 295 26.06 -20.62 -45.24
N ILE A 296 24.90 -20.15 -45.70
CA ILE A 296 23.88 -19.51 -44.86
C ILE A 296 23.43 -20.46 -43.75
N GLU A 297 23.04 -21.69 -44.06
CA GLU A 297 22.62 -22.69 -43.06
C GLU A 297 23.71 -22.98 -42.03
N SER A 298 24.98 -22.97 -42.43
CA SER A 298 26.10 -23.22 -41.52
C SER A 298 26.38 -22.05 -40.56
N MET A 299 26.21 -20.81 -41.02
CA MET A 299 26.55 -19.60 -40.26
C MET A 299 25.38 -19.05 -39.45
N MET A 300 24.13 -19.36 -39.86
CA MET A 300 22.92 -18.83 -39.22
C MET A 300 22.86 -19.09 -37.71
N PRO A 301 23.13 -20.31 -37.19
CA PRO A 301 23.02 -20.55 -35.76
C PRO A 301 24.01 -19.73 -34.93
N GLN A 302 25.20 -19.47 -35.48
CA GLN A 302 26.24 -18.69 -34.80
C GLN A 302 25.85 -17.21 -34.76
N LEU A 303 25.40 -16.65 -35.89
CA LEU A 303 24.99 -15.24 -35.96
C LEU A 303 23.75 -14.95 -35.12
N VAL A 304 22.76 -15.84 -35.14
CA VAL A 304 21.57 -15.74 -34.28
C VAL A 304 21.98 -15.78 -32.80
N GLY A 305 22.85 -16.72 -32.41
CA GLY A 305 23.34 -16.79 -31.03
C GLY A 305 24.08 -15.53 -30.57
N ILE A 306 24.82 -14.85 -31.46
CA ILE A 306 25.48 -13.58 -31.16
C ILE A 306 24.44 -12.48 -30.89
N VAL A 307 23.41 -12.37 -31.75
CA VAL A 307 22.34 -11.37 -31.58
C VAL A 307 21.55 -11.63 -30.30
N ASP A 308 21.15 -12.88 -30.05
CA ASP A 308 20.39 -13.26 -28.85
C ASP A 308 21.17 -12.97 -27.56
N ASN A 309 22.46 -13.33 -27.51
CA ASN A 309 23.31 -13.01 -26.36
C ASN A 309 23.43 -11.51 -26.14
N ARG A 310 23.55 -10.73 -27.22
CA ARG A 310 23.68 -9.27 -27.12
C ARG A 310 22.37 -8.61 -26.71
N MET A 311 21.23 -9.10 -27.17
CA MET A 311 19.91 -8.71 -26.70
C MET A 311 19.71 -9.04 -25.23
N ALA A 312 20.11 -10.24 -24.77
CA ALA A 312 20.03 -10.61 -23.37
C ALA A 312 20.84 -9.65 -22.48
N VAL A 313 22.07 -9.29 -22.89
CA VAL A 313 22.88 -8.30 -22.18
C VAL A 313 22.23 -6.91 -22.17
N LEU A 314 21.61 -6.48 -23.26
CA LEU A 314 20.90 -5.21 -23.30
C LEU A 314 19.67 -5.20 -22.40
N LEU A 315 18.90 -6.29 -22.38
CA LEU A 315 17.75 -6.46 -21.47
C LEU A 315 18.20 -6.46 -20.01
N GLU A 316 19.31 -7.11 -19.69
CA GLU A 316 19.90 -7.06 -18.33
C GLU A 316 20.37 -5.65 -17.98
N GLN A 317 20.99 -4.92 -18.91
CA GLN A 317 21.40 -3.53 -18.70
C GLN A 317 20.21 -2.59 -18.54
N GLU A 318 19.15 -2.80 -19.30
CA GLU A 318 17.91 -2.02 -19.20
C GLU A 318 17.17 -2.35 -17.89
N ALA A 319 17.13 -3.60 -17.47
CA ALA A 319 16.59 -4.00 -16.17
C ALA A 319 17.42 -3.40 -15.02
N GLN A 320 18.75 -3.35 -15.13
CA GLN A 320 19.62 -2.67 -14.17
C GLN A 320 19.45 -1.15 -14.21
N ALA A 321 19.23 -0.54 -15.38
CA ALA A 321 18.95 0.88 -15.53
C ALA A 321 17.56 1.25 -15.01
N LEU A 322 16.56 0.37 -15.13
CA LEU A 322 15.25 0.47 -14.51
C LEU A 322 15.35 0.33 -12.98
N ALA A 323 16.21 -0.55 -12.48
CA ALA A 323 16.53 -0.66 -11.05
C ALA A 323 17.31 0.56 -10.51
N GLN A 324 18.14 1.21 -11.34
CA GLN A 324 18.87 2.43 -10.98
C GLN A 324 18.03 3.71 -11.17
N SER A 325 17.08 3.73 -12.11
CA SER A 325 16.15 4.85 -12.30
C SER A 325 14.98 4.84 -11.30
N THR A 326 14.60 3.66 -10.79
CA THR A 326 13.74 3.56 -9.59
C THR A 326 14.47 3.98 -8.30
N ALA A 327 15.81 4.04 -8.30
CA ALA A 327 16.61 4.64 -7.21
C ALA A 327 16.79 6.17 -7.33
N GLN A 328 16.33 6.81 -8.42
CA GLN A 328 16.42 8.27 -8.62
C GLN A 328 15.08 8.98 -8.85
N GLN A 329 13.95 8.26 -8.87
CA GLN A 329 12.71 8.89 -8.39
C GLN A 329 12.94 9.21 -6.93
N GLN A 330 12.81 10.49 -6.56
CA GLN A 330 12.74 10.94 -5.17
C GLN A 330 11.51 10.29 -4.51
N ARG A 331 11.60 8.98 -4.20
CA ARG A 331 10.71 8.38 -3.23
C ARG A 331 10.96 9.17 -1.96
N GLN A 332 9.91 9.80 -1.44
CA GLN A 332 10.03 10.37 -0.11
C GLN A 332 10.14 9.18 0.86
N PRO A 333 11.11 9.21 1.78
CA PRO A 333 11.19 8.16 2.79
C PRO A 333 9.88 8.15 3.57
N LEU A 334 9.26 6.98 3.66
CA LEU A 334 8.07 6.75 4.47
C LEU A 334 8.41 6.99 5.95
N VAL A 335 9.62 6.60 6.37
CA VAL A 335 10.18 6.88 7.70
C VAL A 335 11.65 7.25 7.56
N THR A 336 12.07 8.34 8.20
CA THR A 336 13.48 8.63 8.45
C THR A 336 13.77 8.52 9.94
N VAL A 337 14.69 7.64 10.32
CA VAL A 337 15.09 7.41 11.71
C VAL A 337 16.50 7.94 11.94
N PRO A 338 16.69 8.99 12.76
CA PRO A 338 18.03 9.48 13.09
C PRO A 338 18.75 8.50 14.02
N ILE A 339 19.92 7.99 13.60
CA ILE A 339 20.74 7.04 14.34
C ILE A 339 22.03 7.71 14.78
N ASN A 340 22.29 7.71 16.09
CA ASN A 340 23.57 8.16 16.65
C ASN A 340 24.59 7.03 16.57
N LEU A 341 25.67 7.25 15.83
CA LEU A 341 26.77 6.30 15.66
C LEU A 341 27.84 6.47 16.74
N ASP A 342 28.08 7.71 17.19
CA ASP A 342 28.92 8.06 18.36
C ASP A 342 28.62 9.50 18.85
N GLU A 343 29.43 10.03 19.78
CA GLU A 343 29.29 11.38 20.36
C GLU A 343 29.31 12.53 19.33
N GLN A 344 29.76 12.29 18.10
CA GLN A 344 29.92 13.33 17.06
C GLN A 344 29.35 12.95 15.69
N ARG A 345 28.91 11.70 15.49
CA ARG A 345 28.39 11.20 14.21
C ARG A 345 26.95 10.71 14.35
N GLN A 346 26.08 11.32 13.57
CA GLN A 346 24.70 10.90 13.37
C GLN A 346 24.50 10.56 11.88
N ALA A 347 23.69 9.55 11.59
CA ALA A 347 23.29 9.19 10.25
C ALA A 347 21.79 8.90 10.22
N ASP A 348 21.14 9.27 9.12
CA ASP A 348 19.70 9.08 8.95
C ASP A 348 19.45 7.75 8.22
N LEU A 349 18.60 6.91 8.81
CA LEU A 349 18.14 5.67 8.21
C LEU A 349 16.80 5.94 7.53
N ASP A 350 16.83 5.98 6.21
CA ASP A 350 15.66 6.18 5.36
C ASP A 350 15.03 4.84 5.00
N TYR A 351 13.74 4.70 5.28
CA TYR A 351 12.91 3.58 4.88
C TYR A 351 11.85 4.04 3.87
N PHE A 352 11.69 3.30 2.78
CA PHE A 352 10.74 3.58 1.72
C PHE A 352 9.59 2.57 1.75
N GLU A 353 8.39 3.02 1.39
CA GLU A 353 7.23 2.13 1.32
C GLU A 353 7.46 0.97 0.35
N GLY A 354 7.17 -0.25 0.81
CA GLY A 354 7.36 -1.49 0.05
C GLY A 354 8.78 -2.07 0.08
N ASP A 355 9.77 -1.38 0.67
CA ASP A 355 11.10 -1.96 0.86
C ASP A 355 11.10 -3.01 1.99
N ASP A 356 11.97 -4.01 1.88
CA ASP A 356 12.23 -4.94 2.98
C ASP A 356 13.00 -4.23 4.10
N VAL A 357 12.43 -4.25 5.32
CA VAL A 357 12.99 -3.51 6.47
C VAL A 357 14.39 -4.02 6.82
N GLU A 358 14.59 -5.34 6.85
CA GLU A 358 15.86 -5.93 7.25
C GLU A 358 16.96 -5.65 6.23
N ALA A 359 16.65 -5.79 4.93
CA ALA A 359 17.56 -5.45 3.85
C ALA A 359 17.92 -3.95 3.83
N THR A 360 16.98 -3.06 4.14
CA THR A 360 17.23 -1.62 4.25
C THR A 360 18.15 -1.30 5.41
N VAL A 361 17.93 -1.89 6.59
CA VAL A 361 18.80 -1.73 7.75
C VAL A 361 20.19 -2.30 7.49
N GLN A 362 20.30 -3.47 6.84
CA GLN A 362 21.59 -4.06 6.46
C GLN A 362 22.37 -3.15 5.50
N ARG A 363 21.70 -2.62 4.46
CA ARG A 363 22.30 -1.66 3.52
C ARG A 363 22.79 -0.40 4.24
N PHE A 364 21.97 0.15 5.14
CA PHE A 364 22.34 1.29 5.98
C PHE A 364 23.59 1.00 6.82
N LEU A 365 23.60 -0.11 7.56
CA LEU A 365 24.73 -0.51 8.42
C LEU A 365 26.02 -0.71 7.62
N VAL A 366 25.94 -1.29 6.41
CA VAL A 366 27.10 -1.39 5.51
C VAL A 366 27.56 0.00 5.06
N ALA A 367 26.64 0.89 4.67
CA ALA A 367 26.95 2.24 4.19
C ALA A 367 27.62 3.11 5.26
N VAL A 368 27.21 2.99 6.54
CA VAL A 368 27.84 3.70 7.66
C VAL A 368 29.11 3.01 8.19
N GLY A 369 29.55 1.93 7.55
CA GLY A 369 30.79 1.22 7.88
C GLY A 369 30.69 0.23 9.05
N LEU A 370 29.49 -0.16 9.44
CA LEU A 370 29.20 -1.14 10.50
C LEU A 370 28.93 -2.57 9.98
N GLY A 371 29.02 -2.78 8.66
CA GLY A 371 28.76 -4.06 8.00
C GLY A 371 29.63 -5.24 8.47
N GLU A 372 30.84 -4.97 8.96
CA GLU A 372 31.79 -5.99 9.43
C GLU A 372 31.92 -6.04 10.96
N SER A 373 31.05 -5.33 11.69
CA SER A 373 31.12 -5.29 13.15
C SER A 373 30.67 -6.61 13.79
N GLU A 374 31.29 -7.01 14.91
CA GLU A 374 30.86 -8.20 15.68
C GLU A 374 29.40 -8.10 16.19
N GLY A 375 28.87 -6.87 16.27
CA GLY A 375 27.48 -6.57 16.63
C GLY A 375 26.52 -6.44 15.45
N PHE A 376 26.95 -6.67 14.20
CA PHE A 376 26.15 -6.43 12.99
C PHE A 376 24.76 -7.08 13.07
N THR A 377 24.68 -8.37 13.38
CA THR A 377 23.40 -9.09 13.49
C THR A 377 22.49 -8.51 14.57
N ASN A 378 23.04 -8.15 15.74
CA ASN A 378 22.26 -7.56 16.83
C ASN A 378 21.75 -6.16 16.46
N ASN A 379 22.58 -5.36 15.78
CA ASN A 379 22.22 -4.03 15.30
C ASN A 379 21.14 -4.11 14.21
N VAL A 380 21.21 -5.11 13.31
CA VAL A 380 20.16 -5.36 12.31
C VAL A 380 18.83 -5.63 13.01
N VAL A 381 18.81 -6.50 14.02
CA VAL A 381 17.57 -6.82 14.75
C VAL A 381 17.00 -5.60 15.47
N GLN A 382 17.83 -4.87 16.22
CA GLN A 382 17.39 -3.68 16.98
C GLN A 382 16.87 -2.56 16.08
N LEU A 383 17.60 -2.22 15.01
CA LEU A 383 17.18 -1.18 14.09
C LEU A 383 15.95 -1.62 13.28
N SER A 384 15.86 -2.89 12.89
CA SER A 384 14.66 -3.41 12.21
C SER A 384 13.43 -3.35 13.09
N SER A 385 13.53 -3.63 14.39
CA SER A 385 12.42 -3.44 15.32
C SER A 385 12.01 -1.97 15.44
N LEU A 386 12.99 -1.05 15.51
CA LEU A 386 12.72 0.39 15.59
C LEU A 386 12.03 0.93 14.33
N VAL A 387 12.47 0.49 13.15
CA VAL A 387 11.83 0.87 11.88
C VAL A 387 10.40 0.31 11.79
N ARG A 388 10.17 -0.95 12.16
CA ARG A 388 8.82 -1.55 12.19
C ARG A 388 7.89 -0.83 13.16
N GLU A 389 8.37 -0.47 14.34
CA GLU A 389 7.60 0.32 15.32
C GLU A 389 7.20 1.68 14.74
N ARG A 390 8.13 2.36 14.06
CA ARG A 390 7.86 3.64 13.41
C ARG A 390 6.87 3.53 12.26
N ILE A 391 6.97 2.49 11.44
CA ILE A 391 6.00 2.22 10.36
C ILE A 391 4.61 1.96 10.94
N ALA A 392 4.51 1.14 12.00
CA ALA A 392 3.25 0.83 12.66
C ALA A 392 2.59 2.05 13.35
N ALA A 393 3.36 3.08 13.66
CA ALA A 393 2.85 4.34 14.21
C ALA A 393 2.26 5.28 13.14
N ILE A 394 2.55 5.07 11.84
CA ILE A 394 2.08 5.94 10.74
C ILE A 394 0.55 5.95 10.59
N PRO A 395 -0.16 4.80 10.59
CA PRO A 395 -1.62 4.80 10.47
C PRO A 395 -2.29 5.52 11.65
N GLN A 396 -1.69 5.46 12.85
CA GLN A 396 -2.19 6.20 14.02
C GLN A 396 -1.97 7.71 13.94
N GLN A 397 -1.12 8.18 13.00
CA GLN A 397 -0.92 9.59 12.70
C GLN A 397 -1.71 10.06 11.46
N GLN A 398 -2.21 9.15 10.62
CA GLN A 398 -2.90 9.48 9.36
C GLN A 398 -4.36 9.93 9.55
N ASP A 399 -5.01 9.66 10.68
CA ASP A 399 -6.31 10.27 11.03
C ASP A 399 -6.18 11.76 11.45
N THR A 400 -4.99 12.37 11.33
CA THR A 400 -4.79 13.79 11.68
C THR A 400 -3.81 14.57 10.80
N ALA A 401 -3.52 14.14 9.56
CA ALA A 401 -2.48 14.80 8.77
C ALA A 401 -2.77 14.91 7.26
N GLU A 402 -3.47 15.97 6.87
CA GLU A 402 -3.37 16.57 5.53
C GLU A 402 -3.19 18.09 5.69
N ALA A 403 -1.93 18.57 5.77
CA ALA A 403 -1.45 19.88 5.32
C ALA A 403 0.00 20.15 5.78
N ALA A 404 0.73 20.89 4.94
CA ALA A 404 2.11 21.33 5.07
C ALA A 404 2.51 21.92 6.44
N GLN A 405 3.80 21.71 6.81
CA GLN A 405 4.62 22.34 7.87
C GLN A 405 3.89 22.89 9.12
N PRO A 406 4.23 22.43 10.33
CA PRO A 406 3.42 22.65 11.52
C PRO A 406 3.47 24.12 11.94
N THR A 407 2.37 24.84 11.70
CA THR A 407 1.92 25.78 12.74
C THR A 407 1.40 24.91 13.87
N ARG A 408 2.32 24.59 14.79
CA ARG A 408 2.02 23.90 16.04
C ARG A 408 0.78 24.60 16.62
N PRO A 409 -0.33 23.89 16.90
CA PRO A 409 -1.50 24.52 17.49
C PRO A 409 -1.05 25.30 18.72
N GLU A 410 -1.51 26.53 18.92
CA GLU A 410 -1.11 27.28 20.10
C GLU A 410 -1.62 26.54 21.34
N PRO A 411 -0.74 26.19 22.31
CA PRO A 411 -1.20 25.51 23.51
C PRO A 411 -2.20 26.40 24.23
N LEU A 412 -3.29 25.81 24.74
CA LEU A 412 -4.22 26.55 25.58
C LEU A 412 -3.45 27.20 26.73
N PHE A 413 -2.56 26.45 27.36
CA PHE A 413 -1.60 26.97 28.32
C PHE A 413 -0.36 26.09 28.41
N ALA A 414 0.69 26.66 29.00
CA ALA A 414 1.88 25.94 29.40
C ALA A 414 2.06 26.05 30.91
N ILE A 415 2.27 24.92 31.58
CA ILE A 415 2.61 24.87 33.00
C ILE A 415 4.13 24.67 33.12
N PRO A 416 4.88 25.59 33.73
CA PRO A 416 6.30 25.37 34.00
C PRO A 416 6.46 24.36 35.15
N VAL A 417 7.11 23.24 34.87
CA VAL A 417 7.41 22.15 35.80
C VAL A 417 8.91 22.10 36.03
N THR A 418 9.35 22.31 37.26
CA THR A 418 10.76 22.22 37.62
C THR A 418 11.11 20.81 38.04
N ILE A 419 12.01 20.16 37.30
CA ILE A 419 12.52 18.83 37.63
C ILE A 419 14.03 18.93 37.74
N SER A 420 14.57 18.61 38.92
CA SER A 420 16.01 18.64 39.21
C SER A 420 16.70 19.97 38.88
N GLY A 421 15.99 21.10 39.02
CA GLY A 421 16.51 22.44 38.75
C GLY A 421 16.35 22.94 37.31
N ASN A 422 15.93 22.07 36.38
CA ASN A 422 15.59 22.45 35.01
C ASN A 422 14.08 22.70 34.88
N VAL A 423 13.69 23.76 34.15
CA VAL A 423 12.28 24.12 33.93
C VAL A 423 11.84 23.55 32.59
N TYR A 424 10.81 22.71 32.63
CA TYR A 424 10.16 22.12 31.46
C TYR A 424 8.74 22.65 31.34
N ASN A 425 8.30 22.98 30.14
CA ASN A 425 6.92 23.45 29.94
C ASN A 425 6.03 22.26 29.55
N LEU A 426 5.03 21.96 30.38
CA LEU A 426 3.95 21.06 30.01
C LEU A 426 2.94 21.87 29.19
N GLU A 427 2.90 21.61 27.89
CA GLU A 427 1.97 22.23 26.95
C GLU A 427 0.65 21.44 26.94
N TYR A 428 -0.46 22.11 27.20
CA TYR A 428 -1.80 21.51 27.18
C TYR A 428 -2.62 22.09 26.02
N PHE A 429 -3.21 21.23 25.21
CA PHE A 429 -3.98 21.60 24.02
C PHE A 429 -5.48 21.30 24.19
N LYS A 430 -6.33 22.00 23.43
CA LYS A 430 -7.78 21.85 23.53
C LYS A 430 -8.23 20.43 23.20
N GLY A 431 -9.05 19.85 24.09
CA GLY A 431 -9.62 18.51 23.91
C GLY A 431 -8.73 17.37 24.40
N GLN A 432 -7.53 17.65 24.91
CA GLN A 432 -6.67 16.61 25.49
C GLN A 432 -7.18 16.15 26.85
N GLU A 433 -7.03 14.86 27.13
CA GLU A 433 -7.37 14.29 28.43
C GLU A 433 -6.25 14.60 29.45
N PRO A 434 -6.53 15.28 30.58
CA PRO A 434 -5.53 15.72 31.55
C PRO A 434 -4.63 14.61 32.11
N HIS A 435 -5.16 13.42 32.38
CA HIS A 435 -4.36 12.29 32.88
C HIS A 435 -3.33 11.81 31.86
N ASN A 436 -3.70 11.76 30.58
CA ASN A 436 -2.81 11.36 29.50
C ASN A 436 -1.66 12.37 29.34
N VAL A 437 -1.98 13.67 29.26
CA VAL A 437 -0.96 14.72 29.12
C VAL A 437 0.04 14.71 30.29
N ALA A 438 -0.46 14.60 31.52
CA ALA A 438 0.39 14.49 32.70
C ALA A 438 1.25 13.22 32.70
N ASN A 439 0.69 12.08 32.30
CA ASN A 439 1.41 10.82 32.25
C ASN A 439 2.53 10.82 31.20
N THR A 440 2.22 11.25 29.97
CA THR A 440 3.21 11.36 28.90
C THR A 440 4.34 12.29 29.30
N PHE A 441 4.03 13.45 29.87
CA PHE A 441 5.03 14.39 30.34
C PHE A 441 5.92 13.80 31.44
N CYS A 442 5.33 13.15 32.45
CA CYS A 442 6.10 12.51 33.52
C CYS A 442 7.00 11.39 32.98
N LEU A 443 6.52 10.54 32.06
CA LEU A 443 7.32 9.46 31.48
C LEU A 443 8.46 9.98 30.59
N GLU A 444 8.17 10.95 29.72
CA GLU A 444 9.18 11.50 28.80
C GLU A 444 10.28 12.23 29.56
N LYS A 445 9.91 13.11 30.51
CA LYS A 445 10.90 13.87 31.28
C LYS A 445 11.60 13.01 32.32
N HIS A 446 10.97 11.93 32.78
CA HIS A 446 11.62 10.92 33.61
C HIS A 446 12.80 10.26 32.91
N GLU A 447 12.62 9.85 31.66
CA GLU A 447 13.69 9.20 30.89
C GLU A 447 14.89 10.13 30.68
N ILE A 448 14.63 11.42 30.45
CA ILE A 448 15.67 12.46 30.32
C ILE A 448 16.42 12.61 31.65
N VAL A 449 15.71 12.70 32.78
CA VAL A 449 16.34 12.86 34.10
C VAL A 449 17.12 11.61 34.52
N ARG A 450 16.62 10.42 34.19
CA ARG A 450 17.34 9.15 34.39
C ARG A 450 18.64 9.15 33.60
N ALA A 451 18.60 9.52 32.32
CA ALA A 451 19.76 9.55 31.45
C ALA A 451 20.80 10.60 31.86
N GLU A 452 20.37 11.80 32.25
CA GLU A 452 21.27 12.93 32.53
C GLU A 452 21.82 12.94 33.96
N LEU A 453 21.02 12.53 34.95
CA LEU A 453 21.36 12.68 36.37
C LEU A 453 21.55 11.33 37.09
N GLY A 454 21.26 10.20 36.42
CA GLY A 454 21.40 8.86 36.99
C GLY A 454 20.47 8.62 38.19
N VAL A 455 19.39 9.39 38.32
CA VAL A 455 18.41 9.27 39.40
C VAL A 455 17.28 8.36 38.95
N GLU A 456 17.06 7.26 39.65
CA GLU A 456 15.90 6.41 39.44
C GLU A 456 14.69 6.98 40.19
N PHE A 457 13.55 7.10 39.52
CA PHE A 457 12.27 7.35 40.19
C PHE A 457 11.58 6.00 40.33
N ASP A 458 11.04 5.72 41.51
CA ASP A 458 10.15 4.59 41.70
C ASP A 458 8.76 4.89 41.13
N GLY A 459 7.94 3.83 41.00
CA GLY A 459 6.57 3.96 40.48
C GLY A 459 5.68 4.88 41.31
N ASP A 460 5.95 5.01 42.61
CA ASP A 460 5.20 5.86 43.52
C ASP A 460 5.48 7.34 43.26
N GLN A 461 6.73 7.70 42.96
CA GLN A 461 7.13 9.06 42.58
C GLN A 461 6.58 9.46 41.21
N LEU A 462 6.52 8.53 40.26
CA LEU A 462 5.93 8.79 38.94
C LEU A 462 4.42 9.01 39.04
N LEU A 463 3.74 8.21 39.87
CA LEU A 463 2.33 8.39 40.17
C LEU A 463 2.07 9.71 40.92
N ALA A 464 2.96 10.10 41.84
CA ALA A 464 2.88 11.40 42.52
C ALA A 464 3.07 12.57 41.54
N CYS A 465 4.03 12.48 40.62
CA CYS A 465 4.22 13.44 39.51
C CYS A 465 2.92 13.59 38.69
N GLN A 466 2.36 12.47 38.26
CA GLN A 466 1.14 12.44 37.46
C GLN A 466 -0.01 13.13 38.21
N ASN A 467 -0.27 12.74 39.46
CA ASN A 467 -1.38 13.30 40.25
C ASN A 467 -1.26 14.81 40.45
N VAL A 468 -0.04 15.32 40.74
CA VAL A 468 0.19 16.75 40.91
C VAL A 468 -0.05 17.52 39.60
N LEU A 469 0.42 17.00 38.46
CA LEU A 469 0.24 17.65 37.17
C LEU A 469 -1.21 17.59 36.69
N VAL A 470 -1.92 16.48 36.89
CA VAL A 470 -3.36 16.38 36.59
C VAL A 470 -4.15 17.43 37.37
N GLN A 471 -3.92 17.54 38.68
CA GLN A 471 -4.60 18.54 39.51
C GLN A 471 -4.26 19.96 39.05
N SER A 472 -3.01 20.21 38.63
CA SER A 472 -2.60 21.52 38.12
C SER A 472 -3.28 21.87 36.78
N ILE A 473 -3.41 20.90 35.86
CA ILE A 473 -4.13 21.06 34.59
C ILE A 473 -5.61 21.34 34.84
N LEU A 474 -6.26 20.55 35.71
CA LEU A 474 -7.68 20.72 36.05
C LEU A 474 -7.96 22.08 36.71
N ASN A 475 -7.14 22.50 37.68
CA ASN A 475 -7.28 23.81 38.31
C ASN A 475 -7.12 24.95 37.28
N THR A 476 -6.17 24.83 36.34
CA THR A 476 -5.95 25.84 35.30
C THR A 476 -7.10 25.87 34.28
N LEU A 477 -7.74 24.73 34.02
CA LEU A 477 -8.94 24.66 33.19
C LEU A 477 -10.15 25.27 33.87
N ASP A 478 -10.34 25.00 35.16
CA ASP A 478 -11.44 25.55 35.96
C ASP A 478 -11.30 27.07 36.15
N GLU A 479 -10.09 27.58 36.40
CA GLU A 479 -9.80 29.03 36.48
C GLU A 479 -10.08 29.77 35.16
N ARG A 480 -10.09 29.04 34.03
CA ARG A 480 -10.32 29.60 32.68
C ARG A 480 -11.70 29.34 32.13
N GLN A 481 -12.51 28.51 32.77
CA GLN A 481 -13.94 28.48 32.49
C GLN A 481 -14.52 29.84 32.92
N PRO A 482 -15.10 30.62 32.01
CA PRO A 482 -15.68 31.91 32.39
C PRO A 482 -16.87 31.66 33.31
N GLY A 483 -16.68 31.87 34.60
CA GLY A 483 -17.78 32.07 35.54
C GLY A 483 -18.52 33.35 35.18
N GLU A 484 -19.75 33.20 34.70
CA GLU A 484 -20.87 34.02 35.14
C GLU A 484 -20.90 34.05 36.68
N GLN A 485 -20.06 34.89 37.31
CA GLN A 485 -20.22 35.45 38.66
C GLN A 485 -18.96 36.21 39.07
N GLN A 486 -18.84 37.46 38.59
CA GLN A 486 -18.42 38.61 39.42
C GLN A 486 -18.62 39.92 38.65
N SER A 487 -19.84 40.43 38.71
CA SER A 487 -20.14 41.87 38.75
C SER A 487 -21.26 41.96 39.78
N GLY A 488 -21.00 42.48 40.99
CA GLY A 488 -20.68 43.86 41.24
C GLY A 488 -21.86 44.46 41.99
N GLU A 489 -21.92 44.25 43.30
CA GLU A 489 -22.87 44.89 44.20
C GLU A 489 -22.35 46.28 44.59
N SER A 490 -22.85 47.34 43.93
CA SER A 490 -23.24 48.60 44.61
C SER A 490 -23.76 49.69 43.65
N THR A 491 -25.07 49.86 43.73
CA THR A 491 -25.80 51.12 44.04
C THR A 491 -25.82 52.28 43.03
N ALA A 492 -26.96 52.44 42.34
CA ALA A 492 -27.88 53.60 42.39
C ALA A 492 -28.96 53.43 41.29
N GLU A 493 -30.20 53.03 41.55
CA GLU A 493 -31.35 53.75 42.14
C GLU A 493 -32.41 54.11 41.07
N SER A 494 -33.63 53.60 41.31
CA SER A 494 -34.95 54.08 40.87
C SER A 494 -35.62 53.60 39.56
N PRO A 495 -36.98 53.48 39.56
CA PRO A 495 -37.70 52.28 39.10
C PRO A 495 -38.96 52.54 38.24
N ALA A 496 -39.69 51.45 37.95
CA ALA A 496 -41.11 51.37 37.54
C ALA A 496 -41.41 51.74 36.06
N GLN A 497 -42.32 51.13 35.29
CA GLN A 497 -43.56 50.36 35.56
C GLN A 497 -44.03 49.72 34.19
N PRO A 498 -45.25 49.14 34.00
CA PRO A 498 -45.44 47.71 33.72
C PRO A 498 -46.37 47.36 32.51
N GLU A 499 -46.74 46.06 32.39
CA GLU A 499 -47.95 45.49 31.73
C GLU A 499 -48.04 45.54 30.17
N ALA A 500 -48.57 44.59 29.40
CA ALA A 500 -49.15 43.23 29.51
C ALA A 500 -49.45 42.76 28.03
N PRO A 501 -50.34 41.79 27.70
CA PRO A 501 -50.05 40.36 27.59
C PRO A 501 -50.57 39.65 26.30
N ARG A 502 -50.29 38.33 26.22
CA ARG A 502 -50.98 37.22 25.48
C ARG A 502 -50.64 36.96 24.00
N GLN A 503 -50.21 35.74 23.69
CA GLN A 503 -51.00 34.59 23.15
C GLN A 503 -50.03 33.45 22.79
N ALA A 504 -50.12 32.28 23.45
CA ALA A 504 -50.83 31.05 23.02
C ALA A 504 -49.94 30.05 22.25
N GLU A 505 -49.71 28.91 22.91
CA GLU A 505 -49.20 27.58 22.48
C GLU A 505 -49.82 27.04 21.16
N PRO A 506 -49.31 25.95 20.52
CA PRO A 506 -48.64 24.79 21.15
C PRO A 506 -47.47 24.11 20.40
N ALA A 507 -46.84 23.23 21.16
CA ALA A 507 -45.83 22.25 20.82
C ALA A 507 -46.14 21.38 19.57
N LYS A 508 -45.12 21.22 18.72
CA LYS A 508 -44.90 20.03 17.89
C LYS A 508 -43.40 19.79 17.74
N SER A 509 -42.97 18.62 18.18
CA SER A 509 -41.65 18.03 17.95
C SER A 509 -41.37 17.89 16.45
N PRO A 510 -40.12 18.04 16.00
CA PRO A 510 -39.64 17.33 14.82
C PRO A 510 -38.73 16.17 15.24
N GLN A 511 -39.14 14.98 14.84
CA GLN A 511 -38.29 13.81 14.73
C GLN A 511 -37.20 14.14 13.69
N THR A 512 -35.94 13.93 14.07
CA THR A 512 -34.81 13.96 13.14
C THR A 512 -34.86 12.68 12.31
N GLU A 513 -35.54 12.75 11.17
CA GLU A 513 -35.26 11.88 10.02
C GLU A 513 -33.91 12.31 9.44
N ALA A 514 -32.90 11.45 9.59
CA ALA A 514 -31.65 11.60 8.87
C ALA A 514 -31.90 11.19 7.41
N GLU A 515 -32.38 12.15 6.61
CA GLU A 515 -32.24 12.11 5.15
C GLU A 515 -30.74 12.12 4.84
N THR A 516 -30.19 10.97 4.44
CA THR A 516 -28.94 10.96 3.70
C THR A 516 -29.20 11.62 2.35
N LEU A 517 -28.84 12.90 2.27
CA LEU A 517 -28.69 13.66 1.03
C LEU A 517 -27.91 12.82 0.02
N VAL A 518 -28.62 12.30 -0.98
CA VAL A 518 -28.01 11.84 -2.22
C VAL A 518 -27.44 13.09 -2.86
N ASP A 519 -26.11 13.26 -2.82
CA ASP A 519 -25.46 14.42 -3.40
C ASP A 519 -25.70 14.40 -4.93
N PRO A 520 -26.48 15.34 -5.50
CA PRO A 520 -26.79 15.34 -6.93
C PRO A 520 -25.56 15.61 -7.80
N ARG A 521 -24.41 15.94 -7.21
CA ARG A 521 -23.18 16.32 -7.90
C ARG A 521 -22.42 15.12 -8.48
N GLY A 522 -22.69 13.89 -8.01
CA GLY A 522 -22.01 12.68 -8.46
C GLY A 522 -20.67 12.44 -7.77
N VAL A 523 -19.86 11.49 -8.27
CA VAL A 523 -18.57 11.10 -7.67
C VAL A 523 -17.56 12.24 -7.80
N LEU A 524 -16.87 12.59 -6.71
CA LEU A 524 -15.74 13.51 -6.70
C LEU A 524 -14.61 12.94 -7.56
N LEU A 525 -14.19 13.66 -8.60
CA LEU A 525 -13.10 13.23 -9.47
C LEU A 525 -11.75 13.71 -8.91
N PHE A 526 -11.65 15.00 -8.60
CA PHE A 526 -10.45 15.61 -8.03
C PHE A 526 -10.80 16.96 -7.39
N THR A 527 -9.83 17.53 -6.69
CA THR A 527 -9.92 18.89 -6.13
C THR A 527 -8.85 19.76 -6.75
N LEU A 528 -9.24 20.92 -7.30
CA LEU A 528 -8.31 21.89 -7.87
C LEU A 528 -7.95 22.94 -6.80
N ASP A 529 -6.67 23.05 -6.48
CA ASP A 529 -6.18 24.08 -5.56
C ASP A 529 -5.96 25.39 -6.33
N ILE A 530 -6.71 26.43 -5.97
CA ILE A 530 -6.65 27.74 -6.64
C ILE A 530 -5.97 28.73 -5.71
N ASP A 531 -4.75 29.14 -6.06
CA ASP A 531 -4.01 30.19 -5.37
C ASP A 531 -4.63 31.56 -5.68
N MET A 532 -5.02 32.29 -4.63
CA MET A 532 -5.65 33.61 -4.70
C MET A 532 -4.62 34.75 -4.83
N GLY A 533 -3.32 34.43 -4.79
CA GLY A 533 -2.22 35.40 -4.91
C GLY A 533 -1.90 36.17 -3.62
N ASP A 534 -2.66 35.95 -2.55
CA ASP A 534 -2.43 36.46 -1.20
C ASP A 534 -1.80 35.41 -0.27
N GLY A 535 -1.39 34.26 -0.83
CA GLY A 535 -0.88 33.11 -0.09
C GLY A 535 -1.97 32.20 0.48
N THR A 536 -3.25 32.46 0.17
CA THR A 536 -4.35 31.55 0.47
C THR A 536 -4.71 30.73 -0.78
N SER A 537 -4.80 29.41 -0.61
CA SER A 537 -5.29 28.50 -1.65
C SER A 537 -6.69 28.02 -1.27
N ILE A 538 -7.60 28.08 -2.23
CA ILE A 538 -8.99 27.65 -2.06
C ILE A 538 -9.20 26.38 -2.89
N LYS A 539 -9.71 25.33 -2.22
CA LYS A 539 -10.00 24.03 -2.82
C LYS A 539 -11.31 24.09 -3.61
N LEU A 540 -11.27 23.75 -4.91
CA LEU A 540 -12.45 23.60 -5.78
C LEU A 540 -12.69 22.11 -6.09
N PRO A 541 -13.63 21.44 -5.41
CA PRO A 541 -13.97 20.05 -5.71
C PRO A 541 -14.71 19.95 -7.06
N VAL A 542 -14.31 19.02 -7.91
CA VAL A 542 -14.90 18.79 -9.24
C VAL A 542 -15.55 17.40 -9.27
N HIS A 543 -16.85 17.34 -9.53
CA HIS A 543 -17.59 16.08 -9.60
C HIS A 543 -17.93 15.68 -11.04
N ARG A 544 -18.15 14.37 -11.27
CA ARG A 544 -18.30 13.76 -12.61
C ARG A 544 -19.41 14.36 -13.48
N ASN A 545 -20.48 14.88 -12.87
CA ASN A 545 -21.64 15.40 -13.58
C ASN A 545 -21.71 16.93 -13.61
N GLU A 546 -20.69 17.63 -13.11
CA GLU A 546 -20.66 19.09 -13.08
C GLU A 546 -20.11 19.66 -14.39
N ASN A 547 -20.77 20.71 -14.91
CA ASN A 547 -20.25 21.44 -16.06
C ASN A 547 -19.08 22.34 -15.62
N PRO A 548 -17.87 22.19 -16.18
CA PRO A 548 -16.70 22.98 -15.76
C PRO A 548 -16.91 24.48 -15.82
N GLN A 549 -17.68 24.96 -16.79
CA GLN A 549 -17.93 26.39 -16.98
C GLN A 549 -18.91 26.96 -15.95
N GLU A 550 -19.94 26.20 -15.58
CA GLU A 550 -20.86 26.60 -14.51
C GLU A 550 -20.15 26.57 -13.15
N LEU A 551 -19.33 25.55 -12.90
CA LEU A 551 -18.58 25.41 -11.66
C LEU A 551 -17.55 26.54 -11.50
N ALA A 552 -16.74 26.83 -12.52
CA ALA A 552 -15.79 27.93 -12.50
C ALA A 552 -16.49 29.29 -12.33
N SER A 553 -17.63 29.50 -12.98
CA SER A 553 -18.43 30.73 -12.82
C SER A 553 -19.00 30.88 -11.40
N ALA A 554 -19.51 29.79 -10.82
CA ALA A 554 -20.04 29.78 -9.45
C ALA A 554 -18.92 30.05 -8.45
N PHE A 555 -17.75 29.41 -8.64
CA PHE A 555 -16.57 29.61 -7.82
C PHE A 555 -16.07 31.06 -7.86
N CYS A 556 -15.91 31.64 -9.06
CA CYS A 556 -15.51 33.04 -9.18
C CYS A 556 -16.51 33.99 -8.52
N THR A 557 -17.81 33.70 -8.62
CA THR A 557 -18.86 34.52 -7.98
C THR A 557 -18.80 34.42 -6.45
N GLN A 558 -18.60 33.21 -5.92
CA GLN A 558 -18.53 32.95 -4.48
C GLN A 558 -17.29 33.59 -3.83
N HIS A 559 -16.14 33.52 -4.50
CA HIS A 559 -14.87 34.03 -3.99
C HIS A 559 -14.52 35.44 -4.47
N LYS A 560 -15.45 36.11 -5.16
CA LYS A 560 -15.29 37.48 -5.71
C LYS A 560 -14.06 37.63 -6.63
N LEU A 561 -13.76 36.58 -7.40
CA LEU A 561 -12.73 36.60 -8.43
C LEU A 561 -13.25 37.26 -9.70
N ASP A 562 -12.35 37.92 -10.43
CA ASP A 562 -12.70 38.53 -11.72
C ASP A 562 -13.16 37.46 -12.73
N LYS A 563 -14.21 37.78 -13.48
CA LYS A 563 -14.80 36.89 -14.49
C LYS A 563 -13.83 36.55 -15.63
N GLU A 564 -12.75 37.32 -15.78
CA GLU A 564 -11.67 37.06 -16.74
C GLU A 564 -10.86 35.80 -16.40
N ASN A 565 -10.93 35.31 -15.15
CA ASN A 565 -10.24 34.09 -14.72
C ASN A 565 -11.03 32.80 -15.02
N ILE A 566 -12.31 32.91 -15.42
CA ILE A 566 -13.16 31.74 -15.71
C ILE A 566 -12.55 30.86 -16.82
N PRO A 567 -12.07 31.38 -17.97
CA PRO A 567 -11.48 30.54 -19.01
C PRO A 567 -10.25 29.76 -18.55
N ALA A 568 -9.39 30.36 -17.72
CA ALA A 568 -8.19 29.69 -17.19
C ALA A 568 -8.55 28.55 -16.23
N LEU A 569 -9.57 28.74 -15.40
CA LEU A 569 -10.09 27.69 -14.51
C LEU A 569 -10.72 26.54 -15.28
N VAL A 570 -11.50 26.85 -16.33
CA VAL A 570 -12.10 25.82 -17.20
C VAL A 570 -11.01 25.02 -17.92
N ASP A 571 -10.00 25.68 -18.47
CA ASP A 571 -8.89 25.00 -19.16
C ASP A 571 -8.07 24.10 -18.22
N ALA A 572 -7.85 24.54 -16.97
CA ALA A 572 -7.20 23.74 -15.94
C ALA A 572 -8.03 22.51 -15.56
N MET A 573 -9.34 22.66 -15.40
CA MET A 573 -10.25 21.55 -15.12
C MET A 573 -10.32 20.55 -16.30
N GLU A 574 -10.46 21.04 -17.53
CA GLU A 574 -10.49 20.20 -18.74
C GLU A 574 -9.17 19.48 -18.98
N SER A 575 -8.04 20.11 -18.66
CA SER A 575 -6.72 19.49 -18.77
C SER A 575 -6.55 18.33 -17.79
N GLN A 576 -6.98 18.50 -16.55
CA GLN A 576 -6.97 17.42 -15.54
C GLN A 576 -7.95 16.29 -15.91
N LEU A 577 -9.12 16.64 -16.46
CA LEU A 577 -10.11 15.66 -16.94
C LEU A 577 -9.64 14.83 -18.15
N LYS A 578 -8.64 15.29 -18.91
CA LYS A 578 -8.05 14.50 -20.03
C LYS A 578 -6.96 13.53 -19.58
N VAL A 579 -6.41 13.74 -18.38
CA VAL A 579 -5.34 12.91 -17.81
C VAL A 579 -5.91 11.73 -17.01
N LEU A 580 -7.13 11.90 -16.51
CA LEU A 580 -7.99 10.84 -15.97
C LEU A 580 -8.65 10.06 -17.12
#